data_AF-A0A1J3E0I2-F1
#
_entry.id   AF-A0A1J3E0I2-F1
#
_cell.length_a   1.000
_cell.length_b   1.000
_cell.length_c   1.000
_cell.angle_alpha   90.00
_cell.angle_beta   90.00
_cell.angle_gamma   90.00
#
_symmetry.space_group_name_H-M   'P 1'
#
loop_
_entity.id
_entity.type
_entity.pdbx_description
1 polymer ?
#
loop_
_entity_poly.entity_id
_entity_poly.type
_entity_poly.pdbx_seq_one_letter_code
_entity_poly.pdbx_strand_id
1 'polypeptide(L)'
;PSNLALCVNASFVYLKVRNNNSGKVYVVAESRLSALPSDKPKEAKGGKPDSDSGPDSFQVLEKFYGASLVGKKYEPLFDYFDDFSSVAFRVVADGYVTDDSGTGI
;
A
#
# COMPACT_ATOMS: atom_id res chain seq x y z
N PRO A 1 19.52 -6.66 2.69
CA PRO A 1 18.35 -5.73 2.64
C PRO A 1 18.81 -4.32 3.01
N SER A 2 18.27 -3.27 2.38
CA SER A 2 18.75 -1.88 2.54
C SER A 2 17.63 -0.84 2.63
N ASN A 3 16.40 -1.26 2.95
CA ASN A 3 15.28 -0.35 3.10
C ASN A 3 15.45 0.51 4.38
N LEU A 4 15.22 1.82 4.28
CA LEU A 4 15.30 2.77 5.40
C LEU A 4 14.11 3.74 5.45
N ALA A 5 13.31 3.83 4.38
CA ALA A 5 12.12 4.68 4.29
C ALA A 5 11.12 4.11 3.28
N LEU A 6 9.90 4.61 3.35
CA LEU A 6 8.87 4.47 2.30
C LEU A 6 8.57 5.88 1.77
N CYS A 7 8.40 6.06 0.46
CA CYS A 7 8.21 7.39 -0.13
C CYS A 7 6.81 7.51 -0.72
N VAL A 8 6.08 8.56 -0.35
CA VAL A 8 4.75 8.86 -0.92
C VAL A 8 4.79 10.16 -1.71
N ASN A 9 3.81 10.37 -2.59
CA ASN A 9 3.57 11.69 -3.15
C ASN A 9 2.65 12.47 -2.20
N ALA A 10 3.12 13.59 -1.65
CA ALA A 10 2.34 14.37 -0.67
C ALA A 10 0.97 14.85 -1.19
N SER A 11 0.88 15.10 -2.51
CA SER A 11 -0.32 15.61 -3.18
C SER A 11 -1.29 14.53 -3.61
N PHE A 12 -0.89 13.26 -3.60
CA PHE A 12 -1.78 12.15 -3.97
C PHE A 12 -2.76 11.84 -2.85
N VAL A 13 -3.87 11.25 -3.25
CA VAL A 13 -4.85 10.70 -2.32
C VAL A 13 -4.61 9.21 -2.15
N TYR A 14 -4.57 8.78 -0.90
CA TYR A 14 -4.38 7.40 -0.48
C TYR A 14 -5.64 6.89 0.20
N LEU A 15 -5.86 5.58 0.04
CA LEU A 15 -6.94 4.86 0.68
C LEU A 15 -6.36 3.89 1.71
N LYS A 16 -6.93 3.89 2.91
CA LYS A 16 -6.82 2.76 3.82
C LYS A 16 -7.97 1.82 3.53
N VAL A 17 -7.67 0.61 3.08
CA VAL A 17 -8.68 -0.37 2.68
C VAL A 17 -8.50 -1.67 3.43
N ARG A 18 -9.60 -2.39 3.68
CA ARG A 18 -9.59 -3.73 4.26
C ARG A 18 -9.99 -4.75 3.21
N ASN A 19 -9.18 -5.76 3.00
CA ASN A 19 -9.57 -6.91 2.18
C ASN A 19 -10.67 -7.69 2.91
N ASN A 20 -11.82 -7.88 2.26
CA ASN A 20 -12.99 -8.53 2.86
C ASN A 20 -12.77 -10.02 3.11
N ASN A 21 -11.85 -10.66 2.39
CA ASN A 21 -11.56 -12.10 2.50
C ASN A 21 -10.51 -12.37 3.57
N SER A 22 -9.36 -11.69 3.52
CA SER A 22 -8.25 -11.93 4.46
C SER A 22 -8.31 -11.06 5.71
N GLY A 23 -9.15 -10.03 5.72
CA GLY A 23 -9.25 -9.06 6.80
C GLY A 23 -8.05 -8.11 6.92
N LYS A 24 -7.02 -8.28 6.09
CA LYS A 24 -5.80 -7.45 6.08
C LYS A 24 -6.13 -6.03 5.66
N VAL A 25 -5.43 -5.07 6.27
CA VAL A 25 -5.58 -3.64 5.98
C VAL A 25 -4.37 -3.15 5.20
N TYR A 26 -4.61 -2.41 4.14
CA TYR A 26 -3.62 -1.88 3.23
C TYR A 26 -3.75 -0.36 3.12
N VAL A 27 -2.64 0.31 2.83
CA VAL A 27 -2.61 1.70 2.36
C VAL A 27 -2.08 1.69 0.94
N VAL A 28 -2.80 2.34 0.02
CA VAL A 28 -2.48 2.36 -1.41
C VAL A 28 -2.92 3.70 -2.00
N ALA A 29 -2.23 4.20 -3.03
CA ALA A 29 -2.74 5.35 -3.78
C ALA A 29 -4.11 5.00 -4.39
N GLU A 30 -5.05 5.95 -4.38
CA GLU A 30 -6.42 5.71 -4.83
C GLU A 30 -6.49 5.16 -6.26
N SER A 31 -5.67 5.68 -7.16
CA SER A 31 -5.52 5.22 -8.55
C SER A 31 -4.87 3.84 -8.68
N ARG A 32 -4.26 3.30 -7.62
CA ARG A 32 -3.51 2.04 -7.61
C ARG A 32 -4.22 0.92 -6.85
N LEU A 33 -5.50 1.06 -6.52
CA LEU A 33 -6.25 0.04 -5.77
C LEU A 33 -6.17 -1.37 -6.41
N SER A 34 -6.13 -1.43 -7.75
CA SER A 34 -5.99 -2.68 -8.52
C SER A 34 -4.64 -3.38 -8.36
N ALA A 35 -3.61 -2.70 -7.83
CA ALA A 35 -2.30 -3.28 -7.58
C ALA A 35 -2.25 -4.12 -6.29
N LEU A 36 -3.30 -4.06 -5.46
CA LEU A 36 -3.38 -4.88 -4.24
C LEU A 36 -3.62 -6.36 -4.57
N PRO A 37 -3.09 -7.28 -3.73
CA PRO A 37 -3.27 -8.71 -3.93
C PRO A 37 -4.75 -9.10 -3.85
N SER A 38 -5.20 -9.88 -4.83
CA SER A 38 -6.53 -10.51 -4.81
C SER A 38 -6.44 -11.83 -4.04
N ASP A 39 -6.80 -11.81 -2.77
CA ASP A 39 -6.96 -13.01 -1.95
C ASP A 39 -8.27 -13.73 -2.36
N LYS A 40 -8.31 -14.34 -3.55
CA LYS A 40 -9.39 -15.28 -3.94
C LYS A 40 -9.08 -16.66 -3.33
N PRO A 41 -10.07 -17.38 -2.75
CA PRO A 41 -9.89 -18.77 -2.33
C PRO A 41 -9.40 -19.63 -3.50
N LYS A 42 -8.40 -20.48 -3.26
CA LYS A 42 -7.77 -21.36 -4.28
C LYS A 42 -8.68 -22.52 -4.70
N GLU A 43 -9.89 -22.27 -5.17
CA GLU A 43 -10.76 -23.27 -5.81
C GLU A 43 -11.54 -22.67 -6.98
N ALA A 44 -10.84 -22.43 -8.10
CA ALA A 44 -11.42 -22.45 -9.45
C ALA A 44 -10.30 -22.30 -10.48
N LYS A 45 -9.57 -23.39 -10.76
CA LYS A 45 -8.81 -23.50 -12.01
C LYS A 45 -9.81 -23.69 -13.15
N GLY A 46 -10.15 -22.62 -13.88
CA GLY A 46 -10.98 -22.77 -15.08
C GLY A 46 -11.67 -21.53 -15.66
N GLY A 47 -11.43 -20.32 -15.17
CA GLY A 47 -12.03 -19.10 -15.72
C GLY A 47 -10.98 -18.19 -16.37
N LYS A 48 -11.32 -17.60 -17.51
CA LYS A 48 -10.54 -16.57 -18.22
C LYS A 48 -10.12 -15.43 -17.28
N PRO A 49 -9.09 -14.63 -17.63
CA PRO A 49 -8.76 -13.41 -16.90
C PRO A 49 -9.85 -12.37 -17.19
N ASP A 50 -11.02 -12.57 -16.60
CA ASP A 50 -12.06 -11.56 -16.61
C ASP A 50 -11.64 -10.46 -15.64
N SER A 51 -11.78 -9.24 -16.14
CA SER A 51 -11.47 -7.92 -15.59
C SER A 51 -12.24 -7.58 -14.30
N ASP A 52 -12.47 -8.57 -13.45
CA ASP A 52 -13.38 -8.53 -12.32
C ASP A 52 -12.61 -8.63 -11.00
N SER A 53 -11.61 -7.76 -10.87
CA SER A 53 -11.24 -7.17 -9.58
C SER A 53 -12.27 -6.10 -9.24
N GLY A 54 -13.53 -6.54 -9.11
CA GLY A 54 -14.64 -5.67 -8.76
C GLY A 54 -14.46 -5.04 -7.37
N PRO A 55 -15.21 -3.94 -7.10
CA PRO A 55 -15.17 -3.18 -5.84
C PRO A 55 -15.52 -4.00 -4.58
N ASP A 56 -16.03 -5.23 -4.72
CA ASP A 56 -16.48 -6.05 -3.59
C ASP A 56 -15.37 -6.70 -2.78
N SER A 57 -14.11 -6.66 -3.25
CA SER A 57 -12.99 -7.29 -2.55
C SER A 57 -12.38 -6.44 -1.43
N PHE A 58 -12.55 -5.11 -1.47
CA PHE A 58 -11.95 -4.18 -0.51
C PHE A 58 -12.96 -3.17 0.02
N GLN A 59 -13.05 -3.08 1.35
CA GLN A 59 -13.80 -2.02 2.03
C GLN A 59 -12.90 -0.80 2.27
N VAL A 60 -13.28 0.38 1.81
CA VAL A 60 -12.59 1.63 2.14
C VAL A 60 -12.89 2.01 3.59
N LEU A 61 -11.83 2.16 4.39
CA LEU A 61 -11.90 2.57 5.80
C LEU A 61 -11.61 4.07 5.96
N GLU A 62 -10.69 4.61 5.17
CA GLU A 62 -10.24 6.00 5.28
C GLU A 62 -9.68 6.50 3.94
N LYS A 63 -9.80 7.81 3.70
CA LYS A 63 -9.24 8.50 2.53
C LYS A 63 -8.50 9.75 3.01
N PHE A 64 -7.23 9.89 2.65
CA PHE A 64 -6.37 10.97 3.13
C PHE A 64 -5.26 11.32 2.13
N TYR A 65 -4.66 12.50 2.27
CA TYR A 65 -3.53 12.92 1.44
C TYR A 65 -2.23 12.26 1.87
N GLY A 66 -1.31 12.02 0.93
CA GLY A 66 0.01 11.47 1.22
C GLY A 66 0.79 12.30 2.25
N ALA A 67 0.56 13.61 2.29
CA ALA A 67 1.12 14.52 3.29
C ALA A 67 0.84 14.07 4.73
N SER A 68 -0.30 13.45 5.03
CA SER A 68 -0.62 12.98 6.38
C SER A 68 0.11 11.70 6.79
N LEU A 69 0.76 11.01 5.84
CA LEU A 69 1.59 9.84 6.13
C LEU A 69 3.01 10.24 6.55
N VAL A 70 3.51 11.41 6.12
CA VAL A 70 4.90 11.83 6.36
C VAL A 70 5.25 11.79 7.84
N GLY A 71 6.37 11.14 8.15
CA GLY A 71 6.87 10.95 9.51
C GLY A 71 6.27 9.75 10.26
N LYS A 72 5.21 9.11 9.75
CA LYS A 72 4.69 7.86 10.36
C LYS A 72 5.78 6.79 10.34
N LYS A 73 5.99 6.15 11.48
CA LYS A 73 6.91 5.01 11.64
C LYS A 73 6.27 3.73 11.11
N TYR A 74 7.09 2.83 10.57
CA TYR A 74 6.68 1.49 10.20
C TYR A 74 7.65 0.46 10.80
N GLU A 75 7.17 -0.77 10.97
CA GLU A 75 8.00 -1.90 11.36
C GLU A 75 8.81 -2.39 10.15
N PRO A 76 10.15 -2.43 10.23
CA PRO A 76 10.97 -2.87 9.11
C PRO A 76 10.76 -4.35 8.81
N LEU A 77 10.98 -4.74 7.55
CA LEU A 77 10.86 -6.15 7.13
C LEU A 77 11.93 -7.06 7.75
N PHE A 78 13.04 -6.47 8.19
CA PHE A 78 14.19 -7.15 8.75
C PHE A 78 14.84 -6.24 9.81
N ASP A 79 15.52 -6.84 10.77
CA ASP A 79 16.25 -6.22 11.88
C ASP A 79 17.61 -5.59 11.48
N TYR A 80 17.88 -5.46 10.18
CA TYR A 80 19.06 -4.73 9.71
C TYR A 80 18.88 -3.23 9.94
N PHE A 81 19.92 -2.56 10.44
CA PHE A 81 19.94 -1.11 10.68
C PHE A 81 19.04 -0.63 11.84
N ASP A 82 18.72 -1.50 12.79
CA ASP A 82 17.96 -1.14 14.00
C ASP A 82 18.61 0.02 14.80
N ASP A 83 19.93 0.16 14.74
CA ASP A 83 20.67 1.29 15.31
C ASP A 83 20.22 2.65 14.76
N PHE A 84 19.64 2.68 13.56
CA PHE A 84 19.09 3.88 12.93
C PHE A 84 17.61 4.08 13.18
N SER A 85 16.95 3.23 13.99
CA SER A 85 15.49 3.28 14.25
C SER A 85 14.99 4.65 14.72
N SER A 86 15.83 5.47 15.38
CA SER A 86 15.51 6.84 15.76
C SER A 86 15.25 7.75 14.56
N VAL A 87 15.95 7.56 13.45
CA VAL A 87 15.91 8.40 12.23
C VAL A 87 15.32 7.69 11.01
N ALA A 88 15.44 6.38 10.88
CA ALA A 88 14.95 5.57 9.77
C ALA A 88 13.50 5.06 9.98
N PHE A 89 13.08 4.17 9.09
CA PHE A 89 11.81 3.41 9.10
C PHE A 89 10.59 4.31 9.29
N ARG A 90 10.55 5.37 8.47
CA ARG A 90 9.44 6.31 8.41
C ARG A 90 9.02 6.58 6.98
N VAL A 91 7.82 7.11 6.83
CA VAL A 91 7.35 7.63 5.56
C VAL A 91 7.97 9.01 5.30
N VAL A 92 8.50 9.21 4.10
CA VAL A 92 8.93 10.49 3.54
C VAL A 92 8.08 10.83 2.33
N ALA A 93 8.18 12.06 1.82
CA ALA A 93 7.45 12.44 0.62
C ALA A 93 8.35 13.11 -0.41
N ASP A 94 8.09 12.80 -1.67
CA ASP A 94 8.72 13.43 -2.83
C ASP A 94 7.76 13.39 -4.04
N GLY A 95 7.91 14.35 -4.96
CA GLY A 95 7.11 14.42 -6.18
C GLY A 95 7.52 13.41 -7.26
N TYR A 96 8.64 12.70 -7.12
CA TYR A 96 9.04 11.65 -8.08
C TYR A 96 8.12 10.43 -8.07
N VAL A 97 7.34 10.23 -7.00
CA VAL A 97 6.40 9.10 -6.90
C VAL A 97 5.22 9.33 -7.85
N THR A 98 5.06 8.42 -8.82
CA THR A 98 4.02 8.43 -9.84
C THR A 98 2.89 7.45 -9.53
N ASP A 99 1.78 7.56 -10.26
CA ASP A 99 0.57 6.75 -10.08
C ASP A 99 0.33 5.72 -11.21
N ASP A 100 1.34 5.47 -12.03
CA ASP A 100 1.29 4.52 -13.14
C ASP A 100 1.87 3.13 -12.79
N SER A 101 2.68 3.03 -11.73
CA SER A 101 3.35 1.80 -11.32
C SER A 101 3.27 1.53 -9.81
N GLY A 102 3.46 0.26 -9.43
CA GLY A 102 3.47 -0.18 -8.04
C GLY A 102 2.18 0.17 -7.29
N THR A 103 2.33 0.64 -6.06
CA THR A 103 1.22 0.99 -5.14
C THR A 103 1.08 2.51 -4.91
N GLY A 104 1.96 3.32 -5.48
CA GLY A 104 2.11 4.74 -5.15
C GLY A 104 2.85 5.00 -3.83
N ILE A 105 3.54 3.99 -3.29
CA ILE A 105 4.46 4.03 -2.15
C ILE A 105 5.76 3.33 -2.56
#